data_AF-A0A4Y3NIL9-F1
#
_entry.id   AF-A0A4Y3NIL9-F1
#
_cell.length_a   1.000
_cell.length_b   1.000
_cell.length_c   1.000
_cell.angle_alpha   90.00
_cell.angle_beta   90.00
_cell.angle_gamma   90.00
#
_symmetry.space_group_name_H-M   'P 1'
#
loop_
_entity.id
_entity.type
_entity.pdbx_description
1 polymer ?
#
loop_
_entity_poly.entity_id
_entity_poly.type
_entity_poly.pdbx_seq_one_letter_code
_entity_poly.pdbx_strand_id
1 'polypeptide(L)'
;MTDMAVWSIDVGTARAVISSTAGSVSALEEPLARLQGAVEGIAAAVPSAQVQEALGALIENGVVPATTDVLERSTTILTGTSEAVGHYANGDLAMASTAASSASTVHLSVSALGR
;
A
#
# COMPACT_ATOMS: atom_id res chain seq x y z
N MET A 1 -5.08 -14.42 -33.83
CA MET A 1 -3.92 -14.12 -32.98
C MET A 1 -4.44 -13.41 -31.76
N THR A 2 -4.41 -14.10 -30.62
CA THR A 2 -4.85 -13.58 -29.33
C THR A 2 -4.01 -12.35 -28.99
N ASP A 3 -4.72 -11.25 -28.79
CA ASP A 3 -4.19 -9.98 -28.30
C ASP A 3 -3.44 -10.27 -26.99
N MET A 4 -2.11 -10.27 -27.05
CA MET A 4 -1.28 -10.19 -25.85
C MET A 4 -1.53 -8.80 -25.30
N ALA A 5 -2.61 -8.63 -24.53
CA ALA A 5 -2.89 -7.41 -23.80
C ALA A 5 -1.60 -7.06 -23.07
N VAL A 6 -0.90 -6.05 -23.56
CA VAL A 6 0.30 -5.53 -22.92
C VAL A 6 -0.16 -5.15 -21.53
N TRP A 7 0.29 -5.90 -20.53
CA TRP A 7 -0.02 -5.62 -19.13
C TRP A 7 0.82 -4.40 -18.73
N SER A 8 0.42 -3.25 -19.26
CA SER A 8 1.02 -1.95 -19.00
C SER A 8 0.38 -1.43 -17.73
N ILE A 9 1.14 -1.44 -16.63
CA ILE A 9 0.73 -0.76 -15.42
C ILE A 9 1.05 0.72 -15.63
N ASP A 10 0.03 1.58 -15.52
CA ASP A 10 0.25 3.01 -15.36
C ASP A 10 0.86 3.26 -13.98
N VAL A 11 2.19 3.31 -13.93
CA VAL A 11 2.98 3.52 -12.71
C VAL A 11 2.62 4.85 -12.03
N GLY A 12 2.29 5.88 -12.80
CA GLY A 12 1.89 7.19 -12.27
C GLY A 12 0.57 7.11 -11.52
N THR A 13 -0.45 6.55 -12.18
CA THR A 13 -1.77 6.34 -11.58
C THR A 13 -1.69 5.39 -10.37
N ALA A 14 -0.92 4.30 -10.46
CA ALA A 14 -0.75 3.37 -9.34
C ALA A 14 -0.12 4.06 -8.11
N ARG A 15 0.93 4.87 -8.31
CA ARG A 15 1.55 5.66 -7.22
C ARG A 15 0.58 6.68 -6.63
N ALA A 16 -0.24 7.33 -7.44
CA ALA A 16 -1.24 8.28 -6.97
C ALA A 16 -2.30 7.58 -6.09
N VAL A 17 -2.78 6.40 -6.49
CA VAL A 17 -3.73 5.60 -5.69
C VAL A 17 -3.10 5.13 -4.38
N ILE A 18 -1.84 4.66 -4.40
CA ILE A 18 -1.11 4.28 -3.18
C ILE A 18 -0.99 5.47 -2.23
N SER A 19 -0.57 6.64 -2.75
CA SER A 19 -0.43 7.86 -1.95
C SER A 19 -1.76 8.33 -1.36
N SER A 20 -2.84 8.33 -2.15
CA SER A 20 -4.18 8.67 -1.67
C SER A 20 -4.66 7.70 -0.59
N THR A 21 -4.40 6.40 -0.77
CA THR A 21 -4.81 5.37 0.19
C THR A 21 -4.01 5.50 1.49
N ALA A 22 -2.71 5.78 1.41
CA ALA A 22 -1.89 6.09 2.58
C ALA A 22 -2.43 7.29 3.35
N GLY A 23 -2.84 8.35 2.65
CA GLY A 23 -3.50 9.52 3.26
C GLY A 23 -4.80 9.15 3.99
N SER A 24 -5.64 8.28 3.40
CA SER A 24 -6.85 7.79 4.05
C SER A 24 -6.57 6.97 5.30
N VAL A 25 -5.50 6.16 5.31
CA VAL A 25 -5.08 5.38 6.49
C VAL A 25 -4.59 6.30 7.60
N SER A 26 -3.76 7.30 7.29
CA SER A 26 -3.32 8.30 8.28
C SER A 26 -4.49 9.11 8.84
N ALA A 27 -5.52 9.39 8.03
CA ALA A 27 -6.73 10.08 8.50
C ALA A 27 -7.55 9.27 9.51
N LEU A 28 -7.28 7.96 9.70
CA LEU A 28 -7.94 7.15 10.72
C LEU A 28 -7.35 7.37 12.12
N GLU A 29 -6.10 7.83 12.24
CA GLU A 29 -5.42 7.99 13.53
C GLU A 29 -6.18 8.92 14.49
N GLU A 30 -6.69 10.06 13.99
CA GLU A 30 -7.41 11.03 14.81
C GLU A 30 -8.80 10.52 15.28
N PRO A 31 -9.67 9.96 14.40
CA PRO A 31 -10.90 9.28 14.83
C PRO A 31 -10.67 8.19 15.88
N LEU A 32 -9.58 7.42 15.76
CA LEU A 32 -9.25 6.35 16.69
C LEU A 32 -8.83 6.90 18.05
N ALA A 33 -7.99 7.94 18.07
CA ALA A 33 -7.64 8.64 19.31
C ALA A 33 -8.89 9.27 19.99
N ARG A 34 -9.80 9.84 19.20
CA ARG A 34 -11.08 10.37 19.71
C ARG A 34 -11.98 9.27 20.28
N LEU A 35 -12.05 8.11 19.64
CA LEU A 35 -12.80 6.96 20.15
C LEU A 35 -12.23 6.51 21.49
N GLN A 36 -10.91 6.34 21.59
CA GLN A 36 -10.25 5.95 22.84
C GLN A 36 -10.56 6.95 23.96
N GLY A 37 -10.38 8.25 23.72
CA GLY A 37 -10.70 9.28 24.71
C GLY A 37 -12.18 9.32 25.10
N ALA A 38 -13.10 9.07 24.16
CA ALA A 38 -14.52 8.98 24.45
C ALA A 38 -14.85 7.79 25.36
N VAL A 39 -14.23 6.63 25.13
CA VAL A 39 -14.47 5.45 25.97
C VAL A 39 -13.85 5.61 27.35
N GLU A 40 -12.64 6.17 27.46
CA GLU A 40 -12.03 6.54 28.75
C GLU A 40 -12.90 7.54 29.53
N GLY A 41 -13.48 8.52 28.83
CA GLY A 41 -14.42 9.47 29.42
C GLY A 41 -15.72 8.83 29.93
N ILE A 42 -16.26 7.86 29.19
CA ILE A 42 -17.43 7.08 29.62
C ILE A 42 -17.08 6.24 30.87
N ALA A 43 -15.93 5.56 30.87
CA ALA A 43 -15.50 4.78 32.03
C ALA A 43 -15.39 5.66 33.29
N ALA A 44 -14.80 6.85 33.17
CA ALA A 44 -14.67 7.79 34.29
C ALA A 44 -16.01 8.33 34.80
N ALA A 45 -17.01 8.48 33.92
CA ALA A 45 -18.32 9.02 34.27
C ALA A 45 -19.27 7.98 34.90
N VAL A 46 -19.00 6.69 34.73
CA VAL A 46 -19.88 5.62 35.22
C VAL A 46 -19.54 5.28 36.68
N PRO A 47 -20.48 5.42 37.64
CA PRO A 47 -20.23 5.16 39.06
C PRO A 47 -20.28 3.67 39.45
N SER A 48 -20.14 2.75 38.49
CA SER A 48 -20.17 1.29 38.71
C SER A 48 -18.86 0.65 38.30
N ALA A 49 -18.17 0.03 39.26
CA ALA A 49 -16.91 -0.67 39.03
C ALA A 49 -17.07 -1.84 38.04
N GLN A 50 -18.19 -2.58 38.08
CA GLN A 50 -18.42 -3.68 37.13
C GLN A 50 -18.58 -3.17 35.69
N VAL A 51 -19.23 -2.02 35.50
CA VAL A 51 -19.39 -1.43 34.17
C VAL A 51 -18.07 -0.86 33.66
N GLN A 52 -17.27 -0.24 34.54
CA GLN A 52 -15.91 0.21 34.21
C GLN A 52 -15.02 -0.95 33.76
N GLU A 53 -15.04 -2.08 34.48
CA GLU A 53 -14.28 -3.28 34.15
C GLU A 53 -14.72 -3.88 32.81
N ALA A 54 -16.04 -3.98 32.56
CA ALA A 54 -16.57 -4.44 31.29
C ALA A 54 -16.19 -3.51 30.12
N LEU A 55 -16.17 -2.19 30.34
CA LEU A 55 -15.74 -1.23 29.34
C LEU A 55 -14.24 -1.33 29.06
N GLY A 56 -13.42 -1.47 30.11
CA GLY A 56 -11.98 -1.71 29.98
C GLY A 56 -11.69 -2.98 29.18
N ALA A 57 -12.39 -4.07 29.48
CA ALA A 57 -12.25 -5.32 28.74
C ALA A 57 -12.68 -5.19 27.27
N LEU A 58 -13.70 -4.39 26.96
CA LEU A 58 -14.10 -4.10 25.57
C LEU A 58 -13.04 -3.30 24.82
N ILE A 59 -12.41 -2.33 25.48
CA ILE A 59 -11.32 -1.54 24.89
C ILE A 59 -10.11 -2.43 24.60
N GLU A 60 -9.63 -3.15 25.62
CA GLU A 60 -8.40 -3.94 25.56
C GLU A 60 -8.51 -5.12 24.61
N ASN A 61 -9.66 -5.81 24.58
CA ASN A 61 -9.82 -7.03 23.79
C ASN A 61 -10.51 -6.81 22.44
N GLY A 62 -11.22 -5.70 22.26
CA GLY A 62 -12.02 -5.44 21.06
C GLY A 62 -11.46 -4.28 20.26
N VAL A 63 -11.55 -3.07 20.83
CA VAL A 63 -11.29 -1.83 20.09
C VAL A 63 -9.81 -1.70 19.74
N VAL A 64 -8.91 -1.83 20.70
CA VAL A 64 -7.46 -1.66 20.46
C VAL A 64 -6.92 -2.69 19.47
N PRO A 65 -7.15 -4.01 19.63
CA PRO A 65 -6.60 -5.00 18.71
C PRO A 65 -7.13 -4.85 17.28
N ALA A 66 -8.44 -4.64 17.12
CA ALA A 66 -9.04 -4.46 15.79
C ALA A 66 -8.48 -3.21 15.07
N THR A 67 -8.23 -2.15 15.83
CA THR A 67 -7.67 -0.91 15.31
C THR A 67 -6.23 -1.11 14.85
N THR A 68 -5.41 -1.72 15.69
CA THR A 68 -4.01 -2.04 15.38
C THR A 68 -3.91 -2.96 14.17
N ASP A 69 -4.72 -4.02 14.12
CA ASP A 69 -4.75 -4.96 12.98
C ASP A 69 -5.05 -4.25 11.66
N VAL A 70 -6.05 -3.35 11.66
CA VAL A 70 -6.43 -2.61 10.44
C VAL A 70 -5.29 -1.70 9.99
N LEU A 71 -4.64 -0.97 10.91
CA LEU A 71 -3.54 -0.06 10.58
C LEU A 71 -2.30 -0.82 10.10
N GLU A 72 -1.90 -1.90 10.80
CA GLU A 72 -0.74 -2.72 10.44
C GLU A 72 -0.94 -3.41 9.10
N ARG A 73 -2.12 -4.01 8.88
CA ARG A 73 -2.44 -4.68 7.63
C ARG A 73 -2.51 -3.70 6.47
N SER A 74 -3.09 -2.51 6.69
CA SER A 74 -3.13 -1.46 5.67
C SER A 74 -1.72 -0.99 5.30
N THR A 75 -0.86 -0.76 6.30
CA THR A 75 0.54 -0.37 6.09
C THR A 75 1.32 -1.45 5.34
N THR A 76 1.15 -2.72 5.70
CA THR A 76 1.80 -3.86 5.05
C THR A 76 1.39 -3.97 3.57
N ILE A 77 0.09 -3.85 3.29
CA ILE A 77 -0.44 -3.90 1.93
C ILE A 77 0.08 -2.71 1.11
N LEU A 78 0.10 -1.51 1.65
CA LEU A 78 0.59 -0.31 0.97
C LEU A 78 2.08 -0.43 0.62
N THR A 79 2.90 -0.89 1.57
CA THR A 79 4.33 -1.13 1.35
C THR A 79 4.54 -2.19 0.26
N GLY A 80 3.91 -3.36 0.37
CA GLY A 80 4.05 -4.42 -0.61
C GLY A 80 3.55 -4.02 -2.00
N THR A 81 2.47 -3.24 -2.08
CA THR A 81 1.96 -2.71 -3.36
C THR A 81 2.94 -1.70 -3.97
N SER A 82 3.51 -0.81 -3.15
CA SER A 82 4.52 0.15 -3.58
C SER A 82 5.79 -0.54 -4.10
N GLU A 83 6.26 -1.57 -3.40
CA GLU A 83 7.40 -2.39 -3.83
C GLU A 83 7.12 -3.09 -5.16
N ALA A 84 5.94 -3.71 -5.32
CA ALA A 84 5.55 -4.37 -6.55
C ALA A 84 5.52 -3.41 -7.74
N VAL A 85 4.97 -2.20 -7.58
CA VAL A 85 4.97 -1.15 -8.60
C VAL A 85 6.41 -0.71 -8.92
N GLY A 86 7.27 -0.60 -7.91
CA GLY A 86 8.69 -0.31 -8.10
C GLY A 86 9.42 -1.38 -8.91
N HIS A 87 9.21 -2.66 -8.58
CA HIS A 87 9.78 -3.79 -9.31
C HIS A 87 9.33 -3.84 -10.76
N TYR A 88 8.04 -3.60 -11.01
CA TYR A 88 7.50 -3.52 -12.37
C TYR A 88 8.21 -2.43 -13.19
N ALA A 89 8.27 -1.20 -12.66
CA ALA A 89 8.89 -0.07 -13.35
C ALA A 89 10.38 -0.32 -13.65
N ASN A 90 11.11 -0.90 -12.71
CA ASN A 90 12.53 -1.23 -12.89
C ASN A 90 12.72 -2.36 -13.92
N GLY A 91 11.84 -3.36 -13.91
CA GLY A 91 11.85 -4.46 -14.89
C GLY A 91 11.61 -3.94 -16.31
N ASP A 92 10.64 -3.05 -16.49
CA ASP A 92 10.32 -2.45 -17.79
C ASP A 92 11.50 -1.65 -18.35
N LEU A 93 12.14 -0.82 -17.50
CA LEU A 93 13.36 -0.09 -17.88
C LEU A 93 14.52 -1.02 -18.28
N ALA A 94 14.70 -2.14 -17.57
CA ALA A 94 15.75 -3.12 -17.90
C ALA A 94 15.46 -3.83 -19.22
N MET A 95 14.21 -4.19 -19.48
CA MET A 95 13.77 -4.78 -20.76
C MET A 95 13.97 -3.81 -21.92
N ALA A 96 13.57 -2.54 -21.75
CA ALA A 96 13.76 -1.50 -22.75
C ALA A 96 15.25 -1.27 -23.08
N SER A 97 16.11 -1.20 -22.05
CA SER A 97 17.56 -1.07 -22.21
C SER A 97 18.17 -2.27 -22.96
N THR A 98 17.75 -3.49 -22.61
CA THR A 98 18.20 -4.71 -23.29
C THR A 98 17.76 -4.72 -24.74
N ALA A 99 16.49 -4.38 -25.02
CA ALA A 99 15.96 -4.31 -26.37
C ALA A 99 16.71 -3.27 -27.23
N ALA A 100 16.99 -2.09 -26.69
CA ALA A 100 17.77 -1.05 -27.38
C ALA A 100 19.20 -1.53 -27.69
N SER A 101 19.84 -2.22 -26.75
CA SER A 101 21.18 -2.79 -26.92
C SER A 101 21.21 -3.89 -27.99
N SER A 102 20.20 -4.77 -27.99
CA SER A 102 20.05 -5.80 -29.02
C SER A 102 19.78 -5.20 -30.41
N ALA A 103 18.91 -4.20 -30.49
CA ALA A 103 18.60 -3.50 -31.74
C ALA A 103 19.84 -2.80 -32.32
N SER A 104 20.64 -2.14 -31.49
CA SER A 104 21.92 -1.53 -31.87
C SER A 104 22.90 -2.56 -32.43
N THR A 105 23.03 -3.72 -31.77
CA THR A 105 23.90 -4.81 -32.21
C THR A 105 23.50 -5.38 -33.57
N VAL A 106 22.20 -5.56 -33.81
CA VAL A 106 21.67 -6.01 -35.10
C VAL A 106 21.92 -4.96 -36.20
N HIS A 107 21.68 -3.69 -35.91
CA HIS A 107 21.91 -2.59 -36.86
C HIS A 107 23.38 -2.51 -37.32
N LEU A 108 24.34 -2.67 -36.40
CA LEU A 108 25.76 -2.70 -36.72
C LEU A 108 26.13 -3.93 -37.55
N SER A 109 25.60 -5.10 -37.21
CA SER A 109 25.83 -6.35 -37.96
C SER A 109 25.31 -6.30 -39.41
N VAL A 110 24.11 -5.74 -39.60
CA VAL A 110 23.53 -5.53 -40.94
C VAL A 110 24.34 -4.53 -41.76
N SER A 111 24.85 -3.46 -41.13
CA SER A 111 25.68 -2.45 -41.80
C SER A 111 27.07 -2.99 -42.19
N ALA A 112 27.55 -4.04 -41.52
CA ALA A 112 28.84 -4.68 -41.81
C ALA A 112 28.75 -5.72 -42.95
N LEU A 113 27.59 -6.38 -43.14
CA LEU A 113 27.37 -7.33 -44.24
C LEU A 113 26.99 -6.66 -45.57
N GLY A 114 26.56 -5.40 -45.55
CA GLY A 114 26.14 -4.64 -46.74
C GLY A 114 27.26 -3.89 -47.47
N ARG A 115 28.53 -4.14 -47.15
CA ARG A 115 29.72 -3.70 -47.90
C ARG A 115 30.47 -4.90 -48.43
#